data_AF-A0A4S8MH09-F1
#
_entry.id   AF-A0A4S8MH09-F1
#
_cell.length_a   1.000
_cell.length_b   1.000
_cell.length_c   1.000
_cell.angle_alpha   90.00
_cell.angle_beta   90.00
_cell.angle_gamma   90.00
#
_symmetry.space_group_name_H-M   'P 1'
#
loop_
_entity.id
_entity.type
_entity.pdbx_description
1 polymer ?
#
loop_
_entity_poly.entity_id
_entity_poly.type
_entity_poly.pdbx_seq_one_letter_code
_entity_poly.pdbx_strand_id
1 'polypeptide(L)'
;MSLLPPMPPHTADIDKQWSYLCLGLDQAMSGAPRSSSDYMQIYTTVWNIVTASKNQKNQAKNNSGVSEHEGVRKSREVLYNRLKNYFSEYLTEIKEKSLGIQDPEALLKYYSGEWNQYVDRTKYISQMCSYLNRYWVKAIRDENRRAKGRKKEVYKVDSLALVQWKRELLLPLQTQNNKLTTAVISLINQERDGKTIDQDLVRKVLSSYISLDIDKEWPEYLDVYKSHFVAPFLHETEFYYRGRLSSLPNAHNEAEHIQETLNWLREEEIRVDSYLCADEKTRREIISGCESVITGAWRSQEHEDYSG
;
A
#
# COMPACT_ATOMS: atom_id res chain seq x y z
N MET A 1 -3.42 -33.36 -4.10
CA MET A 1 -2.24 -33.80 -4.90
C MET A 1 -1.32 -32.60 -5.03
N SER A 2 0.00 -32.80 -4.89
CA SER A 2 0.98 -31.74 -5.12
C SER A 2 0.93 -31.32 -6.58
N LEU A 3 0.80 -30.01 -6.82
CA LEU A 3 0.76 -29.43 -8.17
C LEU A 3 2.15 -29.00 -8.67
N LEU A 4 3.19 -29.20 -7.86
CA LEU A 4 4.54 -28.78 -8.20
C LEU A 4 5.35 -29.94 -8.81
N PRO A 5 6.23 -29.65 -9.78
CA PRO A 5 7.18 -30.63 -10.28
C PRO A 5 8.15 -31.08 -9.18
N PRO A 6 8.89 -32.18 -9.35
CA PRO A 6 9.85 -32.62 -8.35
C PRO A 6 10.90 -31.53 -8.09
N MET A 7 11.15 -31.27 -6.81
CA MET A 7 12.06 -30.23 -6.34
C MET A 7 13.44 -30.34 -7.03
N PRO A 8 14.02 -29.23 -7.52
CA PRO A 8 15.33 -29.25 -8.15
C PRO A 8 16.42 -29.66 -7.14
N PRO A 9 17.47 -30.37 -7.58
CA PRO A 9 18.55 -30.78 -6.70
C PRO A 9 19.25 -29.56 -6.06
N HIS A 10 19.81 -29.76 -4.88
CA HIS A 10 20.52 -28.70 -4.13
C HIS A 10 21.70 -28.09 -4.91
N THR A 11 22.25 -28.80 -5.90
CA THR A 11 23.34 -28.34 -6.78
C THR A 11 22.86 -27.64 -8.05
N ALA A 12 21.54 -27.52 -8.26
CA ALA A 12 20.99 -26.85 -9.43
C ALA A 12 21.36 -25.35 -9.44
N ASP A 13 21.52 -24.82 -10.64
CA ASP A 13 21.76 -23.39 -10.86
C ASP A 13 20.62 -22.53 -10.29
N ILE A 14 20.96 -21.31 -9.88
CA ILE A 14 20.04 -20.36 -9.26
C ILE A 14 18.86 -20.06 -10.20
N ASP A 15 19.08 -20.12 -11.51
CA ASP A 15 18.05 -19.94 -12.54
C ASP A 15 17.01 -21.05 -12.52
N LYS A 16 17.45 -22.31 -12.43
CA LYS A 16 16.54 -23.46 -12.35
C LYS A 16 15.77 -23.48 -11.03
N GLN A 17 16.45 -23.14 -9.93
CA GLN A 17 15.80 -23.02 -8.61
C GLN A 17 14.81 -21.85 -8.58
N TRP A 18 15.12 -20.73 -9.24
CA TRP A 18 14.22 -19.59 -9.38
C TRP A 18 12.99 -19.93 -10.24
N SER A 19 13.14 -20.59 -11.39
CA SER A 19 11.99 -21.02 -12.21
C SER A 19 11.04 -21.91 -11.42
N TYR A 20 11.57 -22.80 -10.59
CA TYR A 20 10.75 -23.61 -9.67
C TYR A 20 10.05 -22.75 -8.62
N LEU A 21 10.76 -21.80 -8.01
CA LEU A 21 10.18 -20.87 -7.05
C LEU A 21 9.09 -20.00 -7.67
N CYS A 22 9.25 -19.51 -8.90
CA CYS A 22 8.22 -18.76 -9.62
C CYS A 22 6.91 -19.54 -9.70
N LEU A 23 6.96 -20.83 -10.09
CA LEU A 23 5.76 -21.67 -10.11
C LEU A 23 5.10 -21.78 -8.73
N GLY A 24 5.90 -21.90 -7.68
CA GLY A 24 5.41 -21.88 -6.29
C GLY A 24 4.84 -20.54 -5.86
N LEU A 25 5.42 -19.43 -6.32
CA LEU A 25 4.93 -18.07 -6.07
C LEU A 25 3.63 -17.83 -6.82
N ASP A 26 3.49 -18.27 -8.07
CA ASP A 26 2.26 -18.17 -8.85
C ASP A 26 1.13 -18.97 -8.22
N GLN A 27 1.43 -20.15 -7.67
CA GLN A 27 0.47 -20.92 -6.87
C GLN A 27 0.08 -20.19 -5.58
N ALA A 28 1.06 -19.57 -4.90
CA ALA A 28 0.78 -18.77 -3.70
C ALA A 28 -0.07 -17.53 -4.02
N MET A 29 0.19 -16.89 -5.16
CA MET A 29 -0.48 -15.69 -5.66
C MET A 29 -1.83 -15.98 -6.31
N SER A 30 -2.10 -17.18 -6.80
CA SER A 30 -3.42 -17.56 -7.33
C SER A 30 -4.44 -17.95 -6.25
N GLY A 31 -4.00 -18.11 -4.99
CA GLY A 31 -4.89 -18.45 -3.88
C GLY A 31 -5.39 -19.91 -3.89
N ALA A 32 -4.78 -20.78 -4.69
CA ALA A 32 -5.13 -22.20 -4.79
C ALA A 32 -5.00 -22.93 -3.44
N PRO A 33 -5.78 -24.01 -3.20
CA PRO A 33 -5.69 -24.81 -1.98
C PRO A 33 -4.29 -25.38 -1.80
N ARG A 34 -3.72 -25.12 -0.62
CA ARG A 34 -2.29 -25.26 -0.36
C ARG A 34 -2.00 -26.59 0.31
N SER A 35 -1.08 -27.38 -0.25
CA SER A 35 -0.58 -28.59 0.40
C SER A 35 0.59 -28.26 1.33
N SER A 36 0.64 -28.88 2.51
CA SER A 36 1.80 -28.81 3.39
C SER A 36 3.09 -29.31 2.72
N SER A 37 2.97 -30.21 1.74
CA SER A 37 4.09 -30.69 0.92
C SER A 37 4.66 -29.58 0.03
N ASP A 38 3.80 -28.80 -0.62
CA ASP A 38 4.22 -27.75 -1.56
C ASP A 38 4.92 -26.62 -0.81
N TYR A 39 4.40 -26.25 0.37
CA TYR A 39 5.07 -25.32 1.28
C TYR A 39 6.48 -25.78 1.65
N MET A 40 6.64 -27.05 2.05
CA MET A 40 7.92 -27.60 2.48
C MET A 40 8.95 -27.61 1.33
N GLN A 41 8.52 -27.95 0.12
CA GLN A 41 9.39 -27.94 -1.06
C GLN A 41 9.86 -26.54 -1.42
N ILE A 42 8.96 -25.54 -1.39
CA ILE A 42 9.31 -24.13 -1.65
C ILE A 42 10.25 -23.60 -0.58
N TYR A 43 9.93 -23.84 0.70
CA TYR A 43 10.78 -23.46 1.83
C TYR A 43 12.18 -24.08 1.72
N THR A 44 12.26 -25.37 1.40
CA THR A 44 13.54 -26.09 1.23
C THR A 44 14.32 -25.53 0.03
N THR A 45 13.65 -25.15 -1.05
CA THR A 45 14.31 -24.50 -2.20
C THR A 45 14.89 -23.13 -1.83
N VAL A 46 14.13 -22.31 -1.09
CA VAL A 46 14.65 -21.03 -0.57
C VAL A 46 15.82 -21.27 0.38
N TRP A 47 15.72 -22.26 1.27
CA TRP A 47 16.80 -22.64 2.16
C TRP A 47 18.06 -23.02 1.35
N ASN A 48 17.94 -23.91 0.37
CA ASN A 48 19.03 -24.34 -0.51
C ASN A 48 19.73 -23.14 -1.17
N ILE A 49 18.99 -22.18 -1.74
CA ILE A 49 19.58 -20.98 -2.36
C ILE A 49 20.34 -20.15 -1.32
N VAL A 50 19.77 -19.95 -0.13
CA VAL A 50 20.39 -19.12 0.92
C VAL A 50 21.60 -19.84 1.57
N THR A 51 21.61 -21.17 1.58
CA THR A 51 22.66 -22.02 2.19
C THR A 51 23.62 -22.68 1.21
N ALA A 52 23.46 -22.53 -0.11
CA ALA A 52 24.24 -23.22 -1.15
C ALA A 52 25.77 -23.19 -0.94
N SER A 53 26.28 -22.13 -0.30
CA SER A 53 27.66 -22.00 0.18
C SER A 53 28.15 -23.10 1.14
N LYS A 54 27.31 -23.60 2.05
CA LYS A 54 27.76 -24.46 3.16
C LYS A 54 28.19 -25.86 2.69
N ASN A 55 27.71 -26.34 1.54
CA ASN A 55 27.99 -27.70 1.06
C ASN A 55 29.09 -27.77 -0.01
N GLN A 56 29.49 -26.66 -0.65
CA GLN A 56 30.73 -26.62 -1.46
C GLN A 56 31.99 -26.78 -0.59
N LYS A 57 31.89 -26.59 0.73
CA LYS A 57 32.93 -26.94 1.71
C LYS A 57 33.35 -28.41 1.67
N ASN A 58 32.50 -29.32 1.20
CA ASN A 58 32.81 -30.76 1.16
C ASN A 58 33.43 -31.22 -0.17
N GLN A 59 33.53 -30.37 -1.20
CA GLN A 59 34.11 -30.77 -2.50
C GLN A 59 35.24 -29.87 -3.02
N ALA A 60 35.45 -28.66 -2.49
CA ALA A 60 36.51 -27.77 -2.97
C ALA A 60 37.52 -27.40 -1.88
N LYS A 61 38.28 -28.39 -1.39
CA LYS A 61 39.67 -28.11 -1.00
C LYS A 61 40.49 -28.01 -2.29
N ASN A 62 40.50 -26.83 -2.92
CA ASN A 62 41.63 -26.29 -3.67
C ASN A 62 41.22 -25.06 -4.51
N ASN A 63 41.99 -23.99 -4.33
CA ASN A 63 42.18 -22.84 -5.23
C ASN A 63 40.98 -21.96 -5.59
N SER A 64 40.84 -20.84 -4.88
CA SER A 64 41.09 -19.48 -5.43
C SER A 64 40.58 -18.42 -4.44
N GLY A 65 41.43 -17.45 -4.12
CA GLY A 65 41.17 -16.36 -3.16
C GLY A 65 40.26 -15.25 -3.70
N VAL A 66 39.14 -15.59 -4.33
CA VAL A 66 38.02 -14.65 -4.49
C VAL A 66 37.13 -14.85 -3.27
N SER A 67 36.92 -13.79 -2.49
CA SER A 67 36.36 -13.92 -1.16
C SER A 67 34.99 -14.64 -1.20
N GLU A 68 34.96 -15.87 -0.70
CA GLU A 68 33.84 -16.82 -0.72
C GLU A 68 32.55 -16.23 -0.10
N HIS A 69 32.70 -15.21 0.75
CA HIS A 69 31.62 -14.39 1.31
C HIS A 69 30.88 -13.53 0.27
N GLU A 70 31.53 -13.13 -0.82
CA GLU A 70 31.01 -12.21 -1.83
C GLU A 70 30.07 -12.89 -2.82
N GLY A 71 30.39 -14.11 -3.29
CA GLY A 71 29.50 -14.89 -4.18
C GLY A 71 28.18 -15.32 -3.52
N VAL A 72 28.21 -15.55 -2.21
CA VAL A 72 27.04 -15.96 -1.40
C VAL A 72 26.18 -14.76 -1.05
N ARG A 73 26.81 -13.62 -0.74
CA ARG A 73 26.12 -12.34 -0.60
C ARG A 73 25.40 -11.99 -1.92
N LYS A 74 26.07 -12.21 -3.06
CA LYS A 74 25.52 -11.99 -4.40
C LYS A 74 24.32 -12.89 -4.71
N SER A 75 24.39 -14.18 -4.37
CA SER A 75 23.28 -15.13 -4.61
C SER A 75 21.99 -14.77 -3.84
N ARG A 76 22.13 -14.32 -2.57
CA ARG A 76 21.00 -13.88 -1.74
C ARG A 76 20.42 -12.54 -2.20
N GLU A 77 21.27 -11.62 -2.62
CA GLU A 77 20.88 -10.34 -3.21
C GLU A 77 20.17 -10.54 -4.56
N VAL A 78 20.62 -11.48 -5.38
CA VAL A 78 19.94 -11.89 -6.63
C VAL A 78 18.54 -12.45 -6.33
N LEU A 79 18.39 -13.35 -5.35
CA LEU A 79 17.07 -13.87 -4.99
C LEU A 79 16.11 -12.76 -4.52
N TYR A 80 16.60 -11.84 -3.67
CA TYR A 80 15.78 -10.72 -3.21
C TYR A 80 15.37 -9.79 -4.35
N ASN A 81 16.28 -9.47 -5.27
CA ASN A 81 15.98 -8.64 -6.44
C ASN A 81 15.00 -9.33 -7.40
N ARG A 82 15.10 -10.65 -7.56
CA ARG A 82 14.13 -11.42 -8.35
C ARG A 82 12.74 -11.43 -7.73
N LEU A 83 12.64 -11.60 -6.40
CA LEU A 83 11.37 -11.45 -5.68
C LEU A 83 10.78 -10.05 -5.84
N LYS A 84 11.63 -9.01 -5.76
CA LYS A 84 11.22 -7.64 -6.00
C LYS A 84 10.64 -7.46 -7.41
N ASN A 85 11.34 -7.92 -8.44
CA ASN A 85 10.89 -7.81 -9.82
C ASN A 85 9.60 -8.59 -10.07
N TYR A 86 9.47 -9.79 -9.49
CA TYR A 86 8.25 -10.58 -9.57
C TYR A 86 7.02 -9.82 -9.03
N PHE A 87 7.14 -9.16 -7.88
CA PHE A 87 6.07 -8.32 -7.36
C PHE A 87 5.78 -7.13 -8.29
N SER A 88 6.80 -6.48 -8.85
CA SER A 88 6.60 -5.37 -9.80
C SER A 88 5.88 -5.80 -11.09
N GLU A 89 6.23 -6.97 -11.64
CA GLU A 89 5.57 -7.53 -12.82
C GLU A 89 4.11 -7.86 -12.54
N TYR A 90 3.82 -8.54 -11.42
CA TYR A 90 2.46 -8.84 -11.00
C TYR A 90 1.61 -7.57 -10.80
N LEU A 91 2.19 -6.53 -10.18
CA LEU A 91 1.48 -5.27 -9.94
C LEU A 91 1.26 -4.45 -11.22
N THR A 92 2.07 -4.66 -12.26
CA THR A 92 1.89 -3.98 -13.54
C THR A 92 0.57 -4.35 -14.20
N GLU A 93 0.19 -5.63 -14.17
CA GLU A 93 -1.10 -6.10 -14.68
C GLU A 93 -2.28 -5.50 -13.88
N ILE A 94 -2.16 -5.47 -12.55
CA ILE A 94 -3.19 -4.87 -11.69
C ILE A 94 -3.34 -3.37 -11.96
N LYS A 95 -2.22 -2.67 -12.16
CA LYS A 95 -2.20 -1.25 -12.49
C LYS A 95 -2.92 -0.98 -13.81
N GLU A 96 -2.59 -1.72 -14.87
CA GLU A 96 -3.22 -1.55 -16.17
C GLU A 96 -4.74 -1.76 -16.11
N LYS A 97 -5.19 -2.83 -15.42
CA LYS A 97 -6.62 -3.07 -15.19
C LYS A 97 -7.28 -1.95 -14.39
N SER A 98 -6.63 -1.48 -13.31
CA SER A 98 -7.14 -0.36 -12.48
C SER A 98 -7.27 0.93 -13.29
N LEU A 99 -6.31 1.21 -14.19
CA LEU A 99 -6.35 2.39 -15.05
C LEU A 99 -7.47 2.32 -16.08
N GLY A 100 -7.82 1.13 -16.56
CA GLY A 100 -8.92 0.91 -17.50
C GLY A 100 -10.32 1.13 -16.90
N ILE A 101 -10.49 1.01 -15.58
CA ILE A 101 -11.80 1.18 -14.93
C ILE A 101 -12.13 2.67 -14.81
N GLN A 102 -13.27 3.09 -15.37
CA GLN A 102 -13.73 4.48 -15.28
C GLN A 102 -14.67 4.73 -14.11
N ASP A 103 -15.48 3.73 -13.75
CA ASP A 103 -16.44 3.86 -12.67
C ASP A 103 -15.73 3.93 -11.30
N PRO A 104 -15.98 4.98 -10.48
CA PRO A 104 -15.33 5.15 -9.19
C PRO A 104 -15.57 3.98 -8.21
N GLU A 105 -16.80 3.49 -8.13
CA GLU A 105 -17.16 2.43 -7.18
C GLU A 105 -16.52 1.09 -7.58
N ALA A 106 -16.58 0.73 -8.87
CA ALA A 106 -15.94 -0.45 -9.42
C ALA A 106 -14.42 -0.40 -9.26
N LEU A 107 -13.80 0.77 -9.44
CA LEU A 107 -12.37 0.96 -9.22
C LEU A 107 -11.98 0.66 -7.77
N LEU A 108 -12.72 1.21 -6.82
CA LEU A 108 -12.46 1.01 -5.39
C LEU A 108 -12.70 -0.44 -4.98
N LYS A 109 -13.75 -1.09 -5.50
CA LYS A 109 -14.03 -2.51 -5.27
C LYS A 109 -12.91 -3.39 -5.81
N TYR A 110 -12.44 -3.13 -7.02
CA TYR A 110 -11.32 -3.84 -7.61
C TYR A 110 -10.03 -3.65 -6.80
N TYR A 111 -9.67 -2.40 -6.50
CA TYR A 111 -8.47 -2.08 -5.74
C TYR A 111 -8.48 -2.71 -4.34
N SER A 112 -9.59 -2.59 -3.59
CA SER A 112 -9.69 -3.15 -2.24
C SER A 112 -9.69 -4.69 -2.23
N GLY A 113 -10.30 -5.32 -3.24
CA GLY A 113 -10.28 -6.76 -3.43
C GLY A 113 -8.87 -7.28 -3.72
N GLU A 114 -8.15 -6.62 -4.64
CA GLU A 114 -6.76 -6.97 -4.96
C GLU A 114 -5.82 -6.68 -3.78
N TRP A 115 -6.01 -5.58 -3.05
CA TRP A 115 -5.22 -5.25 -1.87
C TRP A 115 -5.30 -6.34 -0.80
N ASN A 116 -6.51 -6.74 -0.40
CA ASN A 116 -6.68 -7.74 0.66
C ASN A 116 -6.07 -9.09 0.26
N GLN A 117 -6.34 -9.52 -0.98
CA GLN A 117 -5.76 -10.75 -1.51
C GLN A 117 -4.23 -10.67 -1.56
N TYR A 118 -3.68 -9.56 -2.05
CA TYR A 118 -2.24 -9.35 -2.16
C TYR A 118 -1.55 -9.34 -0.79
N VAL A 119 -2.08 -8.62 0.20
CA VAL A 119 -1.51 -8.60 1.55
C VAL A 119 -1.49 -9.99 2.18
N ASP A 120 -2.56 -10.78 2.03
CA ASP A 120 -2.60 -12.11 2.61
C ASP A 120 -1.73 -13.12 1.86
N ARG A 121 -1.69 -13.05 0.53
CA ARG A 121 -0.80 -13.88 -0.31
C ARG A 121 0.67 -13.58 -0.03
N THR A 122 1.02 -12.31 0.14
CA THR A 122 2.41 -11.88 0.41
C THR A 122 2.87 -12.20 1.83
N LYS A 123 1.98 -12.21 2.83
CA LYS A 123 2.29 -12.77 4.16
C LYS A 123 2.71 -14.23 4.08
N TYR A 124 1.98 -15.02 3.28
CA TYR A 124 2.32 -16.43 3.08
C TYR A 124 3.65 -16.62 2.35
N ILE A 125 3.91 -15.84 1.29
CA ILE A 125 5.21 -15.82 0.61
C ILE A 125 6.33 -15.42 1.59
N SER A 126 6.09 -14.45 2.47
CA SER A 126 7.05 -14.05 3.50
C SER A 126 7.37 -15.19 4.49
N GLN A 127 6.40 -16.05 4.82
CA GLN A 127 6.63 -17.25 5.63
C GLN A 127 7.49 -18.28 4.89
N MET A 128 7.20 -18.54 3.61
CA MET A 128 8.03 -19.40 2.76
C MET A 128 9.46 -18.87 2.64
N CYS A 129 9.62 -17.56 2.56
CA CYS A 129 10.91 -16.88 2.52
C CYS A 129 11.47 -16.52 3.92
N SER A 130 10.95 -17.10 5.00
CA SER A 130 11.34 -16.73 6.37
C SER A 130 12.84 -16.95 6.64
N TYR A 131 13.48 -17.90 5.96
CA TYR A 131 14.93 -18.11 6.07
C TYR A 131 15.72 -16.95 5.45
N LEU A 132 15.29 -16.41 4.31
CA LEU A 132 15.87 -15.19 3.71
C LEU A 132 15.69 -14.00 4.66
N ASN A 133 14.50 -13.84 5.24
CA ASN A 133 14.20 -12.79 6.22
C ASN A 133 15.10 -12.86 7.47
N ARG A 134 15.31 -14.06 8.01
CA ARG A 134 16.06 -14.25 9.26
C ARG A 134 17.57 -14.05 9.10
N TYR A 135 18.14 -14.50 8.00
CA TYR A 135 19.60 -14.60 7.86
C TYR A 135 20.22 -13.56 6.93
N TRP A 136 19.52 -13.12 5.87
CA TRP A 136 20.06 -12.11 4.95
C TRP A 136 19.51 -10.73 5.26
N VAL A 137 18.18 -10.57 5.32
CA VAL A 137 17.54 -9.26 5.60
C VAL A 137 18.01 -8.70 6.94
N LYS A 138 18.02 -9.52 8.00
CA LYS A 138 18.54 -9.09 9.31
C LYS A 138 20.01 -8.65 9.25
N ALA A 139 20.85 -9.42 8.55
CA ALA A 139 22.28 -9.10 8.43
C ALA A 139 22.51 -7.76 7.71
N ILE A 140 21.76 -7.48 6.63
CA ILE A 140 21.84 -6.21 5.90
C ILE A 140 21.28 -5.05 6.74
N ARG A 141 20.20 -5.27 7.50
CA ARG A 141 19.67 -4.23 8.42
C ARG A 141 20.65 -3.90 9.54
N ASP A 142 21.32 -4.91 10.11
CA ASP A 142 22.36 -4.71 11.11
C ASP A 142 23.59 -3.99 10.52
N GLU A 143 23.96 -4.30 9.26
CA GLU A 143 24.99 -3.57 8.49
C GLU A 143 24.58 -2.10 8.28
N ASN A 144 23.34 -1.84 7.86
CA ASN A 144 22.80 -0.49 7.67
C ASN A 144 22.75 0.34 8.96
N ARG A 145 22.53 -0.30 10.13
CA ARG A 145 22.54 0.39 11.42
C ARG A 145 23.95 0.84 11.82
N ARG A 146 24.98 0.11 11.39
CA ARG A 146 26.40 0.38 11.68
C ARG A 146 27.06 1.28 10.64
N ALA A 147 26.55 1.29 9.41
CA ALA A 147 27.09 2.09 8.32
C ALA A 147 26.77 3.59 8.49
N LYS A 148 27.79 4.44 8.32
CA LYS A 148 27.66 5.92 8.27
C LYS A 148 27.32 6.46 6.87
N GLY A 149 27.23 5.58 5.87
CA GLY A 149 26.97 5.93 4.46
C GLY A 149 25.53 5.63 4.01
N ARG A 150 25.33 5.56 2.69
CA ARG A 150 24.02 5.27 2.08
C ARG A 150 23.51 3.91 2.53
N LYS A 151 22.41 3.89 3.28
CA LYS A 151 21.74 2.67 3.73
C LYS A 151 21.09 1.97 2.55
N LYS A 152 21.20 0.65 2.47
CA LYS A 152 20.46 -0.15 1.48
C LYS A 152 19.00 -0.27 1.94
N GLU A 153 18.03 0.12 1.11
CA GLU A 153 16.61 -0.10 1.39
C GLU A 153 16.27 -1.60 1.26
N VAL A 154 16.39 -2.33 2.38
CA VAL A 154 16.10 -3.76 2.46
C VAL A 154 15.05 -4.01 3.53
N TYR A 155 13.97 -4.67 3.10
CA TYR A 155 12.80 -4.98 3.89
C TYR A 155 12.64 -6.48 4.05
N LYS A 156 11.83 -6.89 5.03
CA LYS A 156 11.30 -8.26 5.02
C LYS A 156 10.41 -8.43 3.79
N VAL A 157 10.22 -9.67 3.33
CA VAL A 157 9.48 -9.95 2.09
C VAL A 157 8.04 -9.42 2.09
N ASP A 158 7.34 -9.49 3.22
CA ASP A 158 6.01 -8.88 3.42
C ASP A 158 6.07 -7.35 3.27
N SER A 159 6.96 -6.68 4.00
CA SER A 159 7.18 -5.24 3.89
C SER A 159 7.63 -4.81 2.49
N LEU A 160 8.50 -5.60 1.83
CA LEU A 160 8.94 -5.36 0.46
C LEU A 160 7.75 -5.35 -0.50
N ALA A 161 6.84 -6.32 -0.35
CA ALA A 161 5.66 -6.42 -1.20
C ALA A 161 4.76 -5.18 -1.05
N LEU A 162 4.61 -4.66 0.17
CA LEU A 162 3.89 -3.41 0.43
C LEU A 162 4.63 -2.19 -0.16
N VAL A 163 5.96 -2.13 -0.06
CA VAL A 163 6.75 -1.07 -0.72
C VAL A 163 6.56 -1.11 -2.25
N GLN A 164 6.51 -2.30 -2.85
CA GLN A 164 6.21 -2.43 -4.29
C GLN A 164 4.78 -1.98 -4.60
N TRP A 165 3.79 -2.34 -3.77
CA TRP A 165 2.42 -1.85 -3.94
C TRP A 165 2.35 -0.32 -3.95
N LYS A 166 3.03 0.34 -3.00
CA LYS A 166 3.13 1.80 -2.97
C LYS A 166 3.74 2.36 -4.25
N ARG A 167 4.90 1.85 -4.67
CA ARG A 167 5.69 2.40 -5.78
C ARG A 167 5.11 2.12 -7.17
N GLU A 168 4.61 0.91 -7.38
CA GLU A 168 4.20 0.43 -8.71
C GLU A 168 2.70 0.59 -8.95
N LEU A 169 1.87 0.70 -7.90
CA LEU A 169 0.41 0.79 -8.04
C LEU A 169 -0.14 2.10 -7.47
N LEU A 170 0.05 2.37 -6.16
CA LEU A 170 -0.55 3.55 -5.53
C LEU A 170 -0.02 4.85 -6.15
N LEU A 171 1.30 5.05 -6.17
CA LEU A 171 1.89 6.30 -6.68
C LEU A 171 1.52 6.55 -8.15
N PRO A 172 1.59 5.58 -9.09
CA PRO A 172 1.14 5.80 -10.46
C PRO A 172 -0.34 6.13 -10.58
N LEU A 173 -1.22 5.48 -9.80
CA LEU A 173 -2.65 5.81 -9.77
C LEU A 173 -2.90 7.21 -9.22
N GLN A 174 -2.05 7.70 -8.32
CA GLN A 174 -2.15 9.05 -7.77
C GLN A 174 -1.55 10.10 -8.70
N THR A 175 -0.40 9.84 -9.33
CA THR A 175 0.21 10.75 -10.31
C THR A 175 -0.68 10.95 -11.53
N GLN A 176 -1.47 9.95 -11.92
CA GLN A 176 -2.48 10.08 -12.97
C GLN A 176 -3.80 10.64 -12.41
N ASN A 177 -3.84 11.96 -12.17
CA ASN A 177 -5.02 12.73 -11.74
C ASN A 177 -5.64 12.30 -10.40
N ASN A 178 -4.83 11.79 -9.46
CA ASN A 178 -5.30 11.32 -8.16
C ASN A 178 -6.46 10.32 -8.27
N LYS A 179 -6.51 9.51 -9.34
CA LYS A 179 -7.70 8.74 -9.75
C LYS A 179 -8.36 7.97 -8.60
N LEU A 180 -7.55 7.31 -7.77
CA LEU A 180 -8.04 6.55 -6.62
C LEU A 180 -8.63 7.46 -5.52
N THR A 181 -7.96 8.57 -5.20
CA THR A 181 -8.45 9.53 -4.20
C THR A 181 -9.67 10.30 -4.71
N THR A 182 -9.68 10.70 -5.97
CA THR A 182 -10.84 11.32 -6.62
C THR A 182 -12.05 10.38 -6.60
N ALA A 183 -11.85 9.08 -6.81
CA ALA A 183 -12.92 8.09 -6.67
C ALA A 183 -13.45 8.00 -5.24
N VAL A 184 -12.57 8.00 -4.23
CA VAL A 184 -12.98 8.02 -2.80
C VAL A 184 -13.79 9.29 -2.50
N ILE A 185 -13.28 10.46 -2.87
CA ILE A 185 -13.96 11.74 -2.63
C ILE A 185 -15.29 11.80 -3.38
N SER A 186 -15.38 11.25 -4.59
CA SER A 186 -16.64 11.16 -5.33
C SER A 186 -17.70 10.36 -4.58
N LEU A 187 -17.34 9.23 -3.96
CA LEU A 187 -18.28 8.50 -3.10
C LEU A 187 -18.69 9.32 -1.87
N ILE A 188 -17.75 10.02 -1.23
CA ILE A 188 -18.08 10.88 -0.08
C ILE A 188 -19.05 12.01 -0.50
N ASN A 189 -18.83 12.65 -1.65
CA ASN A 189 -19.74 13.67 -2.16
C ASN A 189 -21.12 13.10 -2.49
N GLN A 190 -21.21 11.88 -3.03
CA GLN A 190 -22.49 11.20 -3.23
C GLN A 190 -23.24 10.98 -1.91
N GLU A 191 -22.53 10.67 -0.83
CA GLU A 191 -23.13 10.55 0.51
C GLU A 191 -23.56 11.91 1.06
N ARG A 192 -22.81 12.99 0.82
CA ARG A 192 -23.22 14.37 1.15
C ARG A 192 -24.50 14.81 0.43
N ASP A 193 -24.75 14.24 -0.75
CA ASP A 193 -25.98 14.43 -1.52
C ASP A 193 -27.12 13.49 -1.08
N GLY A 194 -26.91 12.68 -0.03
CA GLY A 194 -27.92 11.79 0.56
C GLY A 194 -27.99 10.39 -0.06
N LYS A 195 -27.04 10.00 -0.93
CA LYS A 195 -26.99 8.63 -1.47
C LYS A 195 -26.35 7.68 -0.46
N THR A 196 -26.81 6.44 -0.43
CA THR A 196 -26.18 5.39 0.36
C THR A 196 -24.92 4.89 -0.34
N ILE A 197 -23.78 4.90 0.35
CA ILE A 197 -22.51 4.39 -0.15
C ILE A 197 -22.00 3.21 0.69
N ASP A 198 -21.09 2.43 0.12
CA ASP A 198 -20.34 1.42 0.86
C ASP A 198 -19.22 2.08 1.68
N GLN A 199 -19.53 2.44 2.93
CA GLN A 199 -18.55 3.05 3.85
C GLN A 199 -17.39 2.11 4.20
N ASP A 200 -17.61 0.79 4.19
CA ASP A 200 -16.57 -0.20 4.46
C ASP A 200 -15.56 -0.27 3.31
N LEU A 201 -16.02 -0.07 2.08
CA LEU A 201 -15.15 0.06 0.91
C LEU A 201 -14.17 1.23 1.06
N VAL A 202 -14.68 2.42 1.43
CA VAL A 202 -13.83 3.60 1.66
C VAL A 202 -12.82 3.31 2.78
N ARG A 203 -13.30 2.76 3.90
CA ARG A 203 -12.46 2.39 5.04
C ARG A 203 -11.32 1.45 4.64
N LYS A 204 -11.59 0.42 3.83
CA LYS A 204 -10.57 -0.53 3.34
C LYS A 204 -9.51 0.14 2.50
N VAL A 205 -9.90 1.06 1.61
CA VAL A 205 -8.96 1.81 0.77
C VAL A 205 -8.09 2.73 1.62
N LEU A 206 -8.69 3.47 2.56
CA LEU A 206 -7.96 4.33 3.50
C LEU A 206 -7.01 3.55 4.42
N SER A 207 -7.45 2.38 4.91
CA SER A 207 -6.60 1.45 5.67
C SER A 207 -5.38 1.00 4.88
N SER A 208 -5.50 0.85 3.55
CA SER A 208 -4.34 0.55 2.70
C SER A 208 -3.33 1.71 2.70
N TYR A 209 -3.77 2.97 2.68
CA TYR A 209 -2.86 4.13 2.66
C TYR A 209 -2.04 4.19 3.94
N ILE A 210 -2.69 3.95 5.08
CA ILE A 210 -2.06 3.88 6.40
C ILE A 210 -1.03 2.74 6.45
N SER A 211 -1.40 1.57 5.92
CA SER A 211 -0.54 0.38 5.94
C SER A 211 0.71 0.50 5.07
N LEU A 212 0.75 1.46 4.13
CA LEU A 212 1.86 1.68 3.20
C LEU A 212 2.94 2.64 3.75
N ASP A 213 2.75 3.19 4.95
CA ASP A 213 3.76 3.96 5.68
C ASP A 213 4.73 3.04 6.46
N ILE A 214 5.40 2.15 5.72
CA ILE A 214 6.23 1.04 6.25
C ILE A 214 7.60 1.50 6.79
N ASP A 215 8.03 2.71 6.39
CA ASP A 215 9.42 3.18 6.52
C ASP A 215 9.73 3.99 7.77
N LYS A 216 8.71 4.32 8.56
CA LYS A 216 8.88 5.30 9.64
C LYS A 216 8.90 4.57 10.98
N GLU A 217 9.99 4.78 11.74
CA GLU A 217 10.22 4.17 13.06
C GLU A 217 9.09 4.47 14.06
N TRP A 218 8.24 5.45 13.76
CA TRP A 218 7.11 5.86 14.58
C TRP A 218 5.79 5.76 13.80
N PRO A 219 4.75 5.12 14.37
CA PRO A 219 3.42 4.98 13.79
C PRO A 219 2.71 6.30 13.43
N GLU A 220 3.19 7.43 13.96
CA GLU A 220 2.57 8.75 13.86
C GLU A 220 2.79 9.45 12.51
N TYR A 221 3.65 8.91 11.65
CA TYR A 221 3.98 9.52 10.38
C TYR A 221 3.13 8.94 9.23
N LEU A 222 1.84 9.31 9.25
CA LEU A 222 0.83 8.99 8.24
C LEU A 222 0.99 9.83 6.96
N ASP A 223 2.18 9.79 6.35
CA ASP A 223 2.54 10.69 5.26
C ASP A 223 1.80 10.37 3.96
N VAL A 224 1.67 9.09 3.62
CA VAL A 224 0.86 8.68 2.45
C VAL A 224 -0.60 9.07 2.66
N TYR A 225 -1.12 8.81 3.85
CA TYR A 225 -2.49 9.16 4.19
C TYR A 225 -2.74 10.68 4.12
N LYS A 226 -1.85 11.47 4.72
CA LYS A 226 -2.01 12.94 4.78
C LYS A 226 -1.85 13.57 3.40
N SER A 227 -0.83 13.17 2.65
CA SER A 227 -0.53 13.75 1.33
C SER A 227 -1.52 13.32 0.26
N HIS A 228 -1.90 12.04 0.21
CA HIS A 228 -2.74 11.51 -0.86
C HIS A 228 -4.22 11.46 -0.53
N PHE A 229 -4.64 11.59 0.73
CA PHE A 229 -6.05 11.64 1.09
C PHE A 229 -6.44 12.94 1.80
N VAL A 230 -5.85 13.26 2.95
CA VAL A 230 -6.31 14.39 3.78
C VAL A 230 -6.26 15.73 3.03
N ALA A 231 -5.14 16.05 2.39
CA ALA A 231 -5.01 17.31 1.66
C ALA A 231 -5.99 17.43 0.47
N PRO A 232 -6.09 16.43 -0.45
CA PRO A 232 -7.11 16.45 -1.49
C PRO A 232 -8.55 16.47 -0.96
N PHE A 233 -8.83 15.73 0.13
CA PHE A 233 -10.16 15.68 0.75
C PHE A 233 -10.59 17.05 1.26
N LEU A 234 -9.72 17.75 2.00
CA LEU A 234 -10.03 19.09 2.53
C LEU A 234 -10.23 20.10 1.39
N HIS A 235 -9.43 20.01 0.33
CA HIS A 235 -9.56 20.88 -0.84
C HIS A 235 -10.90 20.68 -1.56
N GLU A 236 -11.29 19.44 -1.83
CA GLU A 236 -12.58 19.14 -2.47
C GLU A 236 -13.77 19.45 -1.57
N THR A 237 -13.59 19.31 -0.25
CA THR A 237 -14.60 19.71 0.75
C THR A 237 -14.83 21.22 0.71
N GLU A 238 -13.78 22.02 0.55
CA GLU A 238 -13.90 23.48 0.37
C GLU A 238 -14.70 23.81 -0.88
N PHE A 239 -14.35 23.19 -2.00
CA PHE A 239 -15.03 23.44 -3.26
C PHE A 239 -16.51 23.02 -3.20
N TYR A 240 -16.81 21.86 -2.62
CA TYR A 240 -18.16 21.36 -2.44
C TYR A 240 -19.03 22.32 -1.62
N TYR A 241 -18.56 22.74 -0.43
CA TYR A 241 -19.34 23.62 0.43
C TYR A 241 -19.42 25.05 -0.08
N ARG A 242 -18.38 25.57 -0.75
CA ARG A 242 -18.45 26.87 -1.45
C ARG A 242 -19.54 26.84 -2.52
N GLY A 243 -19.57 25.81 -3.37
CA GLY A 243 -20.62 25.66 -4.38
C GLY A 243 -22.02 25.50 -3.78
N ARG A 244 -22.14 24.77 -2.67
CA ARG A 244 -23.40 24.60 -1.95
C ARG A 244 -23.89 25.92 -1.36
N LEU A 245 -23.01 26.71 -0.75
CA LEU A 245 -23.33 28.05 -0.23
C LEU A 245 -23.78 29.01 -1.34
N SER A 246 -23.11 29.02 -2.49
CA SER A 246 -23.50 29.88 -3.63
C SER A 246 -24.84 29.46 -4.27
N SER A 247 -25.29 28.22 -4.05
CA SER A 247 -26.59 27.73 -4.54
C SER A 247 -27.76 28.04 -3.60
N LEU A 248 -27.49 28.51 -2.37
CA LEU A 248 -28.53 28.91 -1.44
C LEU A 248 -29.21 30.20 -1.91
N PRO A 249 -30.52 30.34 -1.72
CA PRO A 249 -31.21 31.59 -2.05
C PRO A 249 -30.70 32.74 -1.18
N ASN A 250 -30.36 33.90 -1.78
CA ASN A 250 -29.92 35.13 -1.10
C ASN A 250 -30.87 35.68 -0.01
N ALA A 251 -32.01 35.04 0.22
CA ALA A 251 -33.06 35.48 1.14
C ALA A 251 -33.04 34.73 2.50
N HIS A 252 -32.08 33.83 2.74
CA HIS A 252 -31.97 33.15 4.03
C HIS A 252 -31.45 34.11 5.11
N ASN A 253 -32.04 34.04 6.29
CA ASN A 253 -31.61 34.82 7.45
C ASN A 253 -30.19 34.39 7.86
N GLU A 254 -29.33 35.30 8.32
CA GLU A 254 -27.97 34.97 8.83
C GLU A 254 -28.02 33.82 9.85
N ALA A 255 -29.04 33.79 10.70
CA ALA A 255 -29.26 32.73 11.67
C ALA A 255 -29.52 31.36 11.03
N GLU A 256 -30.22 31.30 9.90
CA GLU A 256 -30.50 30.05 9.17
C GLU A 256 -29.23 29.52 8.50
N HIS A 257 -28.42 30.41 7.90
CA HIS A 257 -27.11 30.04 7.33
C HIS A 257 -26.14 29.48 8.37
N ILE A 258 -26.09 30.08 9.57
CA ILE A 258 -25.28 29.57 10.68
C ILE A 258 -25.78 28.18 11.09
N GLN A 259 -27.09 27.99 11.19
CA GLN A 259 -27.67 26.71 11.57
C GLN A 259 -27.36 25.61 10.54
N GLU A 260 -27.44 25.91 9.24
CA GLU A 260 -27.07 24.97 8.19
C GLU A 260 -25.58 24.62 8.21
N THR A 261 -24.73 25.62 8.39
CA THR A 261 -23.28 25.43 8.52
C THR A 261 -22.93 24.51 9.69
N LEU A 262 -23.56 24.72 10.85
CA LEU A 262 -23.38 23.86 12.02
C LEU A 262 -23.87 22.43 11.77
N ASN A 263 -24.96 22.27 11.02
CA ASN A 263 -25.46 20.95 10.65
C ASN A 263 -24.46 20.23 9.73
N TRP A 264 -23.89 20.91 8.73
CA TRP A 264 -22.88 20.34 7.85
C TRP A 264 -21.61 19.93 8.60
N LEU A 265 -21.14 20.77 9.53
CA LEU A 265 -19.99 20.43 10.37
C LEU A 265 -20.26 19.18 11.21
N ARG A 266 -21.46 19.05 11.79
CA ARG A 266 -21.85 17.86 12.54
C ARG A 266 -21.90 16.62 11.64
N GLU A 267 -22.42 16.73 10.42
CA GLU A 267 -22.43 15.61 9.49
C GLU A 267 -21.01 15.18 9.09
N GLU A 268 -20.12 16.13 8.82
CA GLU A 268 -18.71 15.83 8.52
C GLU A 268 -18.01 15.19 9.72
N GLU A 269 -18.26 15.66 10.95
CA GLU A 269 -17.72 15.01 12.16
C GLU A 269 -18.18 13.55 12.26
N ILE A 270 -19.44 13.25 11.97
CA ILE A 270 -19.97 11.88 11.94
C ILE A 270 -19.29 11.03 10.85
N ARG A 271 -19.06 11.57 9.65
CA ARG A 271 -18.33 10.88 8.56
C ARG A 271 -16.89 10.59 8.97
N VAL A 272 -16.25 11.58 9.61
CA VAL A 272 -14.88 11.49 10.10
C VAL A 272 -14.75 10.39 11.14
N ASP A 273 -15.66 10.36 12.13
CA ASP A 273 -15.66 9.37 13.21
C ASP A 273 -16.03 7.96 12.75
N SER A 274 -16.83 7.84 11.70
CA SER A 274 -17.31 6.54 11.22
C SER A 274 -16.29 5.80 10.36
N TYR A 275 -15.64 6.45 9.38
CA TYR A 275 -14.76 5.75 8.43
C TYR A 275 -13.56 6.53 7.87
N LEU A 276 -13.37 7.82 8.19
CA LEU A 276 -12.25 8.64 7.66
C LEU A 276 -11.08 8.81 8.64
N CYS A 277 -11.17 8.36 9.88
CA CYS A 277 -10.07 8.52 10.84
C CYS A 277 -9.12 7.33 10.87
N ALA A 278 -7.83 7.63 10.76
CA ALA A 278 -6.74 6.70 11.07
C ALA A 278 -6.43 6.67 12.58
N ASP A 279 -6.40 7.85 13.20
CA ASP A 279 -6.07 8.07 14.61
C ASP A 279 -6.70 9.38 15.12
N GLU A 280 -6.66 9.59 16.44
CA GLU A 280 -7.23 10.77 17.11
C GLU A 280 -6.56 12.10 16.69
N LYS A 281 -5.30 12.04 16.24
CA LYS A 281 -4.58 13.22 15.78
C LYS A 281 -5.10 13.67 14.41
N THR A 282 -5.21 12.72 13.49
CA THR A 282 -5.72 12.96 12.14
C THR A 282 -7.20 13.31 12.17
N ARG A 283 -7.96 12.74 13.10
CA ARG A 283 -9.34 13.16 13.42
C ARG A 283 -9.42 14.67 13.64
N ARG A 284 -8.66 15.17 14.62
CA ARG A 284 -8.64 16.61 14.96
C ARG A 284 -8.17 17.48 13.81
N GLU A 285 -7.18 17.03 13.04
CA GLU A 285 -6.69 17.75 11.86
C GLU A 285 -7.78 17.85 10.77
N ILE A 286 -8.51 16.77 10.48
CA ILE A 286 -9.58 16.78 9.48
C ILE A 286 -10.75 17.64 9.96
N ILE A 287 -11.21 17.49 11.20
CA ILE A 287 -12.33 18.29 11.75
C ILE A 287 -11.99 19.78 11.73
N SER A 288 -10.81 20.14 12.27
CA SER A 288 -10.37 21.54 12.27
C SER A 288 -10.17 22.07 10.84
N GLY A 289 -9.72 21.22 9.92
CA GLY A 289 -9.65 21.53 8.49
C GLY A 289 -11.03 21.83 7.90
N CYS A 290 -12.02 20.96 8.13
CA CYS A 290 -13.40 21.15 7.69
C CYS A 290 -14.02 22.41 8.29
N GLU A 291 -13.82 22.68 9.59
CA GLU A 291 -14.26 23.92 10.25
C GLU A 291 -13.67 25.15 9.58
N SER A 292 -12.35 25.18 9.39
CA SER A 292 -11.66 26.31 8.74
C SER A 292 -12.14 26.52 7.31
N VAL A 293 -12.37 25.43 6.59
CA VAL A 293 -12.76 25.43 5.18
C VAL A 293 -14.21 25.91 5.02
N ILE A 294 -15.14 25.38 5.81
CA ILE A 294 -16.56 25.73 5.73
C ILE A 294 -16.79 27.16 6.22
N THR A 295 -16.17 27.56 7.34
CA THR A 295 -16.26 28.95 7.82
C THR A 295 -15.54 29.93 6.90
N GLY A 296 -14.45 29.52 6.26
CA GLY A 296 -13.76 30.29 5.24
C GLY A 296 -14.62 30.52 4.00
N ALA A 297 -15.29 29.47 3.51
CA ALA A 297 -16.21 29.57 2.37
C ALA A 297 -17.35 30.54 2.63
N TRP A 298 -17.90 30.54 3.86
CA TRP A 298 -18.92 31.50 4.28
C TRP A 298 -18.42 32.95 4.29
N ARG A 299 -17.25 33.23 4.90
CA ARG A 299 -16.66 34.58 4.91
C ARG A 299 -16.37 35.12 3.51
N SER A 300 -15.94 34.26 2.59
CA SER A 300 -15.72 34.66 1.20
C SER A 300 -17.01 35.13 0.52
N GLN A 301 -18.14 34.50 0.81
CA GLN A 301 -19.44 34.86 0.24
C GLN A 301 -19.99 36.17 0.84
N GLU A 302 -19.85 36.40 2.14
CA GLU A 302 -20.20 37.71 2.76
C GLU A 302 -19.46 38.87 2.07
N HIS A 303 -18.16 38.73 1.82
CA HIS A 303 -17.37 39.78 1.17
C HIS A 303 -17.78 40.05 -0.28
N GLU A 304 -18.25 39.04 -1.01
CA GLU A 304 -18.80 39.20 -2.37
C GLU A 304 -20.17 39.92 -2.35
N ASP A 305 -21.04 39.58 -1.39
CA ASP A 305 -22.36 40.20 -1.24
C ASP A 305 -22.30 41.67 -0.79
N TYR A 306 -21.28 42.07 -0.02
CA TYR A 306 -21.08 43.48 0.39
C TYR A 306 -20.30 44.35 -0.64
N SER A 307 -19.70 43.73 -1.66
CA SER A 307 -18.91 44.43 -2.69
C SER A 307 -19.67 44.70 -4.00
N GLY A 308 -20.89 44.15 -4.15
CA GLY A 308 -21.79 44.35 -5.29
C GLY A 308 -22.91 45.34 -5.03
#